data_AF-A0A1P8NQA9-F1
#
_entry.id   AF-A0A1P8NQA9-F1
#
_cell.length_a   1.000
_cell.length_b   1.000
_cell.length_c   1.000
_cell.angle_alpha   90.00
_cell.angle_beta   90.00
_cell.angle_gamma   90.00
#
_symmetry.space_group_name_H-M   'P 1'
#
loop_
_entity.id
_entity.type
_entity.pdbx_description
1 polymer ?
#
loop_
_entity_poly.entity_id
_entity_poly.type
_entity_poly.pdbx_seq_one_letter_code
_entity_poly.pdbx_strand_id
1 'polypeptide(L)'
;GKHGTQTEYRSDKIGSQIESIVRAIHKPVLIASFPFQKPLSFLVAFDGSPTARKCVERIASSPLLKGLAVHLVYVGNPNIEMQNQLSWAKEQLESQGFNITSNTLDGEVDKAIINYAEQHQIDLIVVGAYGHS
;
A
#
# COMPACT_ATOMS: atom_id res chain seq x y z
N GLY A 1 -14.62 -43.31 -4.91
CA GLY A 1 -13.70 -43.24 -3.77
C GLY A 1 -12.63 -42.21 -4.04
N LYS A 2 -12.34 -41.38 -3.03
CA LYS A 2 -11.06 -40.67 -2.75
C LYS A 2 -10.79 -39.34 -3.49
N HIS A 3 -11.03 -38.24 -2.72
CA HIS A 3 -10.28 -36.97 -2.50
C HIS A 3 -9.59 -36.26 -3.70
N GLY A 4 -9.46 -34.93 -3.82
CA GLY A 4 -9.70 -33.78 -2.93
C GLY A 4 -9.15 -32.48 -3.57
N THR A 5 -9.71 -31.34 -3.16
CA THR A 5 -9.20 -29.95 -3.05
C THR A 5 -8.05 -29.44 -3.93
N GLN A 6 -8.28 -28.36 -4.71
CA GLN A 6 -7.46 -27.14 -4.65
C GLN A 6 -8.16 -25.92 -5.26
N THR A 7 -8.19 -24.86 -4.46
CA THR A 7 -8.68 -23.50 -4.73
C THR A 7 -7.78 -22.79 -5.73
N GLU A 8 -8.25 -22.62 -6.96
CA GLU A 8 -7.63 -21.75 -7.97
C GLU A 8 -8.18 -20.32 -7.86
N TYR A 9 -7.73 -19.56 -6.86
CA TYR A 9 -7.96 -18.11 -6.84
C TYR A 9 -6.88 -17.43 -7.68
N ARG A 10 -7.25 -17.15 -8.94
CA ARG A 10 -6.49 -16.41 -9.96
C ARG A 10 -5.81 -15.14 -9.42
N SER A 11 -4.49 -15.17 -9.34
CA SER A 11 -3.58 -14.03 -9.13
C SER A 11 -3.41 -13.13 -10.35
N ASP A 12 -4.45 -12.94 -11.18
CA ASP A 12 -4.30 -12.37 -12.54
C ASP A 12 -4.91 -10.96 -12.69
N LYS A 13 -5.54 -10.41 -11.64
CA LYS A 13 -6.44 -9.24 -11.81
C LYS A 13 -5.91 -7.90 -11.35
N ILE A 14 -4.82 -7.84 -10.57
CA ILE A 14 -4.29 -6.58 -10.07
C ILE A 14 -3.28 -6.01 -11.08
N GLY A 15 -2.33 -6.80 -11.57
CA GLY A 15 -1.25 -6.30 -12.45
C GLY A 15 -1.69 -5.51 -13.69
N SER A 16 -2.69 -5.98 -14.43
CA SER A 16 -3.04 -5.38 -15.74
C SER A 16 -3.90 -4.11 -15.69
N GLN A 17 -4.52 -3.77 -14.55
CA GLN A 17 -5.39 -2.58 -14.43
C GLN A 17 -4.72 -1.40 -13.73
N ILE A 18 -3.54 -1.60 -13.13
CA ILE A 18 -2.81 -0.57 -12.39
C ILE A 18 -2.01 0.34 -13.33
N GLU A 19 -1.49 -0.17 -14.45
CA GLU A 19 -0.60 0.59 -15.35
C GLU A 19 -1.25 1.85 -15.96
N SER A 20 -2.58 1.89 -16.12
CA SER A 20 -3.26 3.02 -16.77
C SER A 20 -3.74 4.12 -15.83
N ILE A 21 -3.80 3.89 -14.50
CA ILE A 21 -4.52 4.80 -13.58
C ILE A 21 -3.56 5.70 -12.77
N VAL A 22 -2.32 5.27 -12.54
CA VAL A 22 -1.36 5.99 -11.69
C VAL A 22 -0.86 7.31 -12.33
N ARG A 23 -0.93 7.44 -13.66
CA ARG A 23 -0.30 8.57 -14.40
C ARG A 23 -1.07 9.90 -14.40
N ALA A 24 -2.27 9.98 -13.83
CA ALA A 24 -3.17 11.13 -14.08
C ALA A 24 -3.71 11.86 -12.83
N ILE A 25 -3.37 11.47 -11.59
CA ILE A 25 -4.21 11.82 -10.44
C ILE A 25 -3.47 12.63 -9.37
N HIS A 26 -3.96 13.85 -9.16
CA HIS A 26 -3.48 14.84 -8.18
C HIS A 26 -4.14 14.65 -6.79
N LYS A 27 -4.66 13.45 -6.50
CA LYS A 27 -5.41 13.06 -5.28
C LYS A 27 -5.01 11.63 -4.88
N PRO A 28 -5.06 11.25 -3.59
CA PRO A 28 -4.76 9.88 -3.16
C PRO A 28 -5.70 8.91 -3.87
N VAL A 29 -5.12 7.91 -4.54
CA VAL A 29 -5.88 6.88 -5.26
C VAL A 29 -6.01 5.66 -4.36
N LEU A 30 -7.24 5.19 -4.18
CA LEU A 30 -7.57 3.95 -3.50
C LEU A 30 -7.95 2.92 -4.55
N ILE A 31 -7.17 1.85 -4.67
CA ILE A 31 -7.43 0.79 -5.66
C ILE A 31 -7.89 -0.45 -4.92
N ALA A 32 -9.09 -0.94 -5.23
CA ALA A 32 -9.68 -2.11 -4.60
C ALA A 32 -9.71 -3.32 -5.55
N SER A 33 -9.37 -4.49 -5.02
CA SER A 33 -9.43 -5.77 -5.75
C SER A 33 -10.89 -6.18 -6.09
N PHE A 34 -11.08 -6.83 -7.24
CA PHE A 34 -12.38 -7.33 -7.71
C PHE A 34 -12.39 -8.87 -7.82
N PRO A 35 -13.44 -9.60 -7.37
CA PRO A 35 -14.74 -9.13 -6.86
C PRO A 35 -14.65 -8.51 -5.46
N PHE A 36 -15.59 -7.62 -5.13
CA PHE A 36 -15.61 -6.93 -3.84
C PHE A 36 -15.69 -7.92 -2.67
N GLN A 37 -14.68 -7.88 -1.81
CA GLN A 37 -14.71 -8.45 -0.47
C GLN A 37 -14.39 -7.35 0.53
N LYS A 38 -14.82 -7.52 1.79
CA LYS A 38 -14.45 -6.59 2.85
C LYS A 38 -12.92 -6.58 2.97
N PRO A 39 -12.24 -5.45 2.74
CA PRO A 39 -10.80 -5.41 2.81
C PRO A 39 -10.35 -5.75 4.22
N LEU A 40 -9.23 -6.46 4.34
CA LEU A 40 -8.58 -6.81 5.60
C LEU A 40 -7.24 -6.08 5.75
N SER A 41 -6.65 -5.67 4.63
CA SER A 41 -5.34 -5.04 4.58
C SER A 41 -5.27 -3.91 3.54
N PHE A 42 -4.39 -2.96 3.77
CA PHE A 42 -4.04 -1.95 2.78
C PHE A 42 -2.54 -1.65 2.79
N LEU A 43 -2.03 -1.20 1.64
CA LEU A 43 -0.67 -0.77 1.46
C LEU A 43 -0.61 0.74 1.28
N VAL A 44 0.36 1.38 1.90
CA VAL A 44 0.68 2.80 1.71
C VAL A 44 2.06 2.89 1.08
N ALA A 45 2.11 3.33 -0.18
CA ALA A 45 3.37 3.67 -0.83
C ALA A 45 3.84 5.04 -0.31
N PHE A 46 5.00 5.05 0.36
CA PHE A 46 5.56 6.21 1.03
C PHE A 46 6.92 6.53 0.43
N ASP A 47 7.07 7.75 -0.09
CA ASP A 47 8.30 8.26 -0.71
C ASP A 47 8.92 9.41 0.08
N GLY A 48 8.36 9.75 1.26
CA GLY A 48 8.82 10.87 2.07
C GLY A 48 8.36 12.25 1.60
N SER A 49 7.68 12.34 0.46
CA SER A 49 7.21 13.60 -0.10
C SER A 49 6.20 14.29 0.83
N PRO A 50 6.01 15.63 0.70
CA PRO A 50 4.96 16.35 1.42
C PRO A 50 3.56 15.75 1.19
N THR A 51 3.34 15.16 0.01
CA THR A 51 2.06 14.53 -0.34
C THR A 51 1.89 13.18 0.38
N ALA A 52 2.93 12.35 0.44
CA ALA A 52 2.88 11.09 1.18
C ALA A 52 2.70 11.33 2.68
N ARG A 53 3.35 12.34 3.26
CA ARG A 53 3.15 12.75 4.66
C ARG A 53 1.70 13.16 4.94
N LYS A 54 1.11 14.02 4.10
CA LYS A 54 -0.31 14.40 4.21
C LYS A 54 -1.25 13.21 4.05
N CYS A 55 -0.86 12.21 3.25
CA CYS A 55 -1.64 10.98 3.11
C CYS A 55 -1.65 10.19 4.43
N VAL A 56 -0.49 10.00 5.06
CA VAL A 56 -0.36 9.35 6.37
C VAL A 56 -1.19 10.07 7.44
N GLU A 57 -1.10 11.41 7.52
CA GLU A 57 -1.89 12.21 8.46
C GLU A 57 -3.41 12.03 8.24
N ARG A 58 -3.85 11.99 6.98
CA ARG A 58 -5.26 11.78 6.64
C ARG A 58 -5.74 10.38 7.01
N ILE A 59 -4.92 9.36 6.80
CA ILE A 59 -5.23 7.98 7.20
C ILE A 59 -5.33 7.91 8.72
N ALA A 60 -4.34 8.47 9.43
CA ALA A 60 -4.29 8.54 10.88
C ALA A 60 -5.54 9.22 11.48
N SER A 61 -6.00 10.33 10.86
CA SER A 61 -7.16 11.09 11.31
C SER A 61 -8.51 10.52 10.83
N SER A 62 -8.54 9.49 9.97
CA SER A 62 -9.77 9.00 9.36
C SER A 62 -10.20 7.65 9.95
N PRO A 63 -11.49 7.45 10.26
CA PRO A 63 -12.00 6.16 10.69
C PRO A 63 -12.08 5.13 9.54
N LEU A 64 -11.95 5.56 8.28
CA LEU A 64 -12.24 4.73 7.10
C LEU A 64 -11.41 3.45 7.01
N LEU A 65 -10.16 3.48 7.48
CA LEU A 65 -9.22 2.34 7.38
C LEU A 65 -8.92 1.71 8.75
N LYS A 66 -9.58 2.16 9.82
CA LYS A 66 -9.34 1.62 11.16
C LYS A 66 -9.76 0.15 11.23
N GLY A 67 -8.92 -0.64 11.90
CA GLY A 67 -9.10 -2.09 12.04
C GLY A 67 -8.56 -2.91 10.86
N LEU A 68 -8.03 -2.27 9.81
CA LEU A 68 -7.30 -2.95 8.75
C LEU A 68 -5.81 -3.04 9.09
N ALA A 69 -5.17 -4.13 8.66
CA ALA A 69 -3.71 -4.20 8.67
C ALA A 69 -3.13 -3.24 7.64
N VAL A 70 -2.04 -2.55 7.98
CA VAL A 70 -1.41 -1.58 7.08
C VAL A 70 0.03 -1.96 6.80
N HIS A 71 0.35 -1.95 5.52
CA HIS A 71 1.69 -2.20 5.01
C HIS A 71 2.26 -0.87 4.51
N LEU A 72 3.19 -0.29 5.26
CA LEU A 72 3.91 0.90 4.85
C LEU A 72 5.13 0.49 4.04
N VAL A 73 5.14 0.82 2.75
CA VAL A 73 6.24 0.43 1.85
C VAL A 73 6.97 1.65 1.30
N TYR A 74 8.28 1.56 1.25
CA TYR A 74 9.16 2.47 0.52
C TYR A 74 9.90 1.68 -0.54
N VAL A 75 10.02 2.22 -1.75
CA VAL A 75 10.82 1.61 -2.82
C VAL A 75 12.01 2.51 -3.10
N GLY A 76 13.21 1.95 -2.97
CA GLY A 76 14.46 2.66 -3.21
C GLY A 76 15.52 2.39 -2.16
N ASN A 77 16.65 3.07 -2.28
CA ASN A 77 17.77 2.88 -1.37
C ASN A 77 17.50 3.57 -0.03
N PRO A 78 17.50 2.82 1.09
CA PRO A 78 17.29 3.41 2.39
C PRO A 78 18.47 4.33 2.74
N ASN A 79 18.17 5.60 2.98
CA ASN A 79 19.10 6.55 3.60
C ASN A 79 18.59 6.95 5.00
N ILE A 80 19.45 7.59 5.80
CA ILE A 80 19.11 7.93 7.19
C ILE A 80 17.87 8.84 7.25
N GLU A 81 17.75 9.80 6.34
CA GLU A 81 16.59 10.69 6.27
C GLU A 81 15.29 9.91 6.01
N MET A 82 15.29 9.01 5.03
CA MET A 82 14.13 8.20 4.68
C MET A 82 13.75 7.22 5.77
N GLN A 83 14.74 6.64 6.46
CA GLN A 83 14.48 5.81 7.64
C GLN A 83 13.79 6.60 8.75
N ASN A 84 14.24 7.83 9.02
CA ASN A 84 13.57 8.71 9.99
C ASN A 84 12.14 9.06 9.56
N GLN A 85 11.92 9.31 8.26
CA GLN A 85 10.58 9.60 7.75
C GLN A 85 9.63 8.39 7.76
N LEU A 86 10.13 7.19 7.46
CA LEU A 86 9.39 5.94 7.59
C LEU A 86 9.03 5.64 9.04
N SER A 87 9.98 5.82 9.97
CA SER A 87 9.74 5.68 11.41
C SER A 87 8.66 6.66 11.88
N TRP A 88 8.75 7.94 11.50
CA TRP A 88 7.71 8.92 11.79
C TRP A 88 6.34 8.48 11.26
N ALA A 89 6.26 8.02 10.01
CA ALA A 89 4.99 7.61 9.41
C ALA A 89 4.39 6.38 10.11
N LYS A 90 5.25 5.44 10.51
CA LYS A 90 4.88 4.28 11.33
C LYS A 90 4.34 4.73 12.69
N GLU A 91 5.07 5.55 13.43
CA GLU A 91 4.68 6.02 14.77
C GLU A 91 3.35 6.78 14.76
N GLN A 92 3.12 7.60 13.74
CA GLN A 92 1.88 8.36 13.58
C GLN A 92 0.64 7.46 13.46
N LEU A 93 0.76 6.37 12.70
CA LEU A 93 -0.32 5.42 12.48
C LEU A 93 -0.44 4.43 13.66
N GLU A 94 0.66 3.96 14.24
CA GLU A 94 0.65 3.11 15.44
C GLU A 94 -0.01 3.84 16.62
N SER A 95 0.27 5.13 16.80
CA SER A 95 -0.38 5.98 17.82
C SER A 95 -1.89 6.11 17.64
N GLN A 96 -2.40 5.81 16.44
CA GLN A 96 -3.84 5.79 16.15
C GLN A 96 -4.47 4.39 16.24
N GLY A 97 -3.68 3.38 16.65
CA GLY A 97 -4.12 2.00 16.84
C GLY A 97 -4.11 1.15 15.57
N PHE A 98 -3.36 1.55 14.53
CA PHE A 98 -3.18 0.72 13.34
C PHE A 98 -2.15 -0.39 13.57
N ASN A 99 -2.39 -1.56 12.99
CA ASN A 99 -1.44 -2.67 13.01
C ASN A 99 -0.50 -2.58 11.80
N ILE A 100 0.70 -2.00 12.00
CA ILE A 100 1.65 -1.68 10.93
C ILE A 100 2.72 -2.73 10.72
N THR A 101 2.97 -3.01 9.45
CA THR A 101 4.21 -3.61 8.95
C THR A 101 4.91 -2.62 8.02
N SER A 102 6.21 -2.39 8.21
CA SER A 102 6.99 -1.46 7.39
C SER A 102 8.07 -2.20 6.61
N ASN A 103 8.12 -2.02 5.29
CA ASN A 103 9.09 -2.68 4.40
C ASN A 103 9.78 -1.68 3.47
N THR A 104 11.08 -1.89 3.25
CA THR A 104 11.81 -1.26 2.14
C THR A 104 11.96 -2.29 1.02
N LEU A 105 11.57 -1.90 -0.18
CA LEU A 105 11.62 -2.71 -1.39
C LEU A 105 12.68 -2.15 -2.34
N ASP A 106 13.22 -3.03 -3.18
CA ASP A 106 14.19 -2.69 -4.23
C ASP A 106 13.54 -2.82 -5.61
N GLY A 107 14.08 -2.11 -6.60
CA GLY A 107 13.65 -2.18 -8.00
C GLY A 107 12.76 -1.02 -8.46
N GLU A 108 12.06 -1.21 -9.57
CA GLU A 108 11.15 -0.20 -10.13
C GLU A 108 9.91 -0.04 -9.25
N VAL A 109 9.59 1.21 -8.88
CA VAL A 109 8.55 1.57 -7.91
C VAL A 109 7.22 0.87 -8.19
N ASP A 110 6.71 0.97 -9.41
CA ASP A 110 5.42 0.39 -9.80
C ASP A 110 5.42 -1.14 -9.66
N LYS A 111 6.47 -1.81 -10.18
CA LYS A 111 6.59 -3.27 -10.16
C LYS A 111 6.78 -3.81 -8.74
N ALA A 112 7.61 -3.14 -7.95
CA ALA A 112 7.88 -3.54 -6.56
C ALA A 112 6.61 -3.44 -5.71
N ILE A 113 5.84 -2.35 -5.84
CA ILE A 113 4.57 -2.17 -5.12
C ILE A 113 3.54 -3.22 -5.54
N ILE A 114 3.37 -3.45 -6.85
CA ILE A 114 2.42 -4.45 -7.35
C ILE A 114 2.80 -5.85 -6.88
N ASN A 115 4.07 -6.23 -7.02
CA ASN A 115 4.55 -7.55 -6.61
C ASN A 115 4.35 -7.77 -5.10
N TYR A 116 4.72 -6.77 -4.28
CA TYR A 116 4.48 -6.84 -2.84
C TYR A 116 2.98 -6.96 -2.51
N ALA A 117 2.13 -6.16 -3.17
CA ALA A 117 0.69 -6.23 -2.97
C ALA A 117 0.13 -7.62 -3.31
N GLU A 118 0.61 -8.26 -4.38
CA GLU A 118 0.20 -9.62 -4.74
C GLU A 118 0.72 -10.67 -3.76
N GLN A 119 1.99 -10.58 -3.36
CA GLN A 119 2.62 -11.50 -2.40
C GLN A 119 1.96 -11.47 -1.03
N HIS A 120 1.53 -10.28 -0.59
CA HIS A 120 0.90 -10.07 0.71
C HIS A 120 -0.63 -10.04 0.65
N GLN A 121 -1.22 -10.34 -0.52
CA GLN A 121 -2.66 -10.34 -0.75
C GLN A 121 -3.34 -9.05 -0.29
N ILE A 122 -2.72 -7.92 -0.60
CA ILE A 122 -3.21 -6.61 -0.21
C ILE A 122 -4.50 -6.27 -0.95
N ASP A 123 -5.53 -5.89 -0.19
CA ASP A 123 -6.86 -5.59 -0.74
C ASP A 123 -6.95 -4.19 -1.33
N LEU A 124 -6.17 -3.26 -0.77
CA LEU A 124 -6.22 -1.84 -1.05
C LEU A 124 -4.82 -1.26 -1.21
N ILE A 125 -4.56 -0.58 -2.33
CA ILE A 125 -3.32 0.20 -2.51
C ILE A 125 -3.65 1.68 -2.36
N VAL A 126 -2.91 2.36 -1.49
CA VAL A 126 -2.92 3.80 -1.28
C VAL A 126 -1.60 4.37 -1.76
N VAL A 127 -1.65 5.13 -2.85
CA VAL A 127 -0.50 5.87 -3.35
C VAL A 127 -0.77 7.35 -3.08
N GLY A 128 0.12 8.01 -2.33
CA GLY A 128 0.14 9.46 -2.29
C GLY A 128 0.33 9.96 -3.71
N ALA A 129 -0.45 10.95 -4.17
CA ALA A 129 -0.36 11.43 -5.54
C ALA A 129 1.13 11.64 -5.89
N TYR A 130 1.61 10.90 -6.90
CA TYR A 130 3.00 10.90 -7.33
C TYR A 130 3.28 12.27 -7.96
N GLY A 131 3.45 13.25 -7.09
CA GLY A 131 3.80 14.60 -7.46
C GLY A 131 5.28 14.59 -7.71
N HIS A 132 5.66 14.38 -8.97
CA HIS A 132 6.83 15.07 -9.51
C HIS A 132 6.84 16.47 -8.89
N SER A 133 7.79 16.72 -8.00
CA SER A 133 8.41 18.03 -7.92
C SER A 133 9.58 17.99 -8.88
#